data_AF-A0A920A8I5-F1
#
_entry.id   AF-A0A920A8I5-F1
#
_cell.length_a   1.000
_cell.length_b   1.000
_cell.length_c   1.000
_cell.angle_alpha   90.00
_cell.angle_beta   90.00
_cell.angle_gamma   90.00
#
_symmetry.space_group_name_H-M   'P 1'
#
loop_
_entity.id
_entity.type
_entity.pdbx_description
1 polymer ?
#
loop_
_entity_poly.entity_id
_entity_poly.type
_entity_poly.pdbx_seq_one_letter_code
_entity_poly.pdbx_strand_id
1 'polypeptide(L)'
;MYAAVFMLCAAYTLAKDEHVRVDIFYSKLKDRHKIIINVIGSLLFLIPVCLCILYYSFTYVINSWAQLEGSLEERGLHAVYLLKTLIWAFAIMLVLQSIYIISQGSLKLFRKYY
;
A
#
# COMPACT_ATOMS: atom_id res chain seq x y z
N MET A 1 -5.44 17.97 1.95
CA MET A 1 -6.42 16.94 2.40
C MET A 1 -6.48 15.71 1.48
N TYR A 2 -6.36 15.86 0.15
CA TYR A 2 -6.37 14.71 -0.79
C TYR A 2 -5.38 13.57 -0.47
N ALA A 3 -4.18 13.89 0.01
CA ALA A 3 -3.18 12.90 0.38
C ALA A 3 -3.65 11.95 1.50
N ALA A 4 -4.40 12.46 2.49
CA ALA A 4 -4.93 11.64 3.58
C ALA A 4 -5.97 10.63 3.07
N VAL A 5 -6.87 11.08 2.19
CA VAL A 5 -7.87 10.21 1.56
C VAL A 5 -7.17 9.11 0.76
N PHE A 6 -6.19 9.48 -0.07
CA PHE A 6 -5.43 8.49 -0.84
C PHE A 6 -4.73 7.47 0.06
N MET A 7 -4.00 7.93 1.08
CA MET A 7 -3.24 7.05 1.99
C MET A 7 -4.13 6.08 2.75
N LEU A 8 -5.33 6.50 3.15
CA LEU A 8 -6.27 5.64 3.87
C LEU A 8 -7.07 4.71 2.95
N CYS A 9 -7.37 5.15 1.72
CA CYS A 9 -8.16 4.36 0.78
C CYS A 9 -7.34 3.39 -0.08
N ALA A 10 -6.03 3.60 -0.24
CA ALA A 10 -5.23 2.81 -1.18
C ALA A 10 -5.27 1.29 -0.92
N ALA A 11 -5.19 0.86 0.34
CA ALA A 11 -5.28 -0.56 0.69
C ALA A 11 -6.68 -1.13 0.42
N TYR A 12 -7.74 -0.34 0.63
CA TYR A 12 -9.11 -0.72 0.30
C TYR A 12 -9.31 -0.86 -1.22
N THR A 13 -8.80 0.10 -2.00
CA THR A 13 -8.83 0.06 -3.46
C THR A 13 -8.07 -1.16 -4.00
N LEU A 14 -6.91 -1.48 -3.40
CA LEU A 14 -6.18 -2.71 -3.72
C LEU A 14 -6.99 -3.97 -3.37
N ALA A 15 -7.69 -3.98 -2.23
CA ALA A 15 -8.54 -5.09 -1.83
C ALA A 15 -9.72 -5.33 -2.77
N LYS A 16 -10.20 -4.28 -3.44
CA LYS A 16 -11.26 -4.36 -4.46
C LYS A 16 -10.74 -4.63 -5.87
N ASP A 17 -9.42 -4.72 -6.07
CA ASP A 17 -8.79 -4.78 -7.39
C ASP A 17 -9.19 -3.60 -8.31
N GLU A 18 -9.54 -2.46 -7.71
CA GLU A 18 -9.96 -1.22 -8.39
C GLU A 18 -8.80 -0.21 -8.49
N HIS A 19 -7.58 -0.65 -8.20
CA HIS A 19 -6.39 0.19 -8.32
C HIS A 19 -6.08 0.43 -9.80
N VAL A 20 -5.57 1.63 -10.11
CA VAL A 20 -5.20 1.96 -11.48
C VAL A 20 -4.03 1.07 -11.89
N ARG A 21 -4.28 0.22 -12.89
CA ARG A 21 -3.33 -0.74 -13.42
C ARG A 21 -3.27 -0.68 -14.94
N VAL A 22 -2.06 -0.78 -15.49
CA VAL A 22 -1.83 -0.72 -16.94
C VAL A 22 -1.73 -2.14 -17.47
N ASP A 23 -2.85 -2.65 -17.98
CA ASP A 23 -3.15 -4.09 -17.98
C ASP A 23 -3.43 -4.69 -19.37
N ILE A 24 -2.66 -4.29 -20.38
CA ILE A 24 -2.87 -4.75 -21.78
C ILE A 24 -2.67 -6.27 -21.91
N PHE A 25 -1.67 -6.82 -21.23
CA PHE A 25 -1.36 -8.25 -21.28
C PHE A 25 -2.05 -9.04 -20.17
N TYR A 26 -2.15 -8.47 -18.97
CA TYR A 26 -2.71 -9.14 -17.80
C TYR A 26 -4.18 -9.54 -18.02
N SER A 27 -4.97 -8.66 -18.65
CA SER A 27 -6.39 -8.92 -18.96
C SER A 27 -6.61 -10.21 -19.76
N LYS A 28 -5.68 -10.53 -20.68
CA LYS A 28 -5.72 -11.70 -21.58
C LYS A 28 -5.19 -12.99 -20.96
N LEU A 29 -4.57 -12.94 -19.77
CA LEU A 29 -3.99 -14.12 -19.13
C LEU A 29 -5.05 -15.04 -18.51
N LYS A 30 -4.75 -16.34 -18.49
CA LYS A 30 -5.52 -17.33 -17.71
C LYS A 30 -5.45 -17.02 -16.22
N ASP A 31 -6.51 -17.34 -15.48
CA ASP A 31 -6.64 -17.04 -14.05
C ASP A 31 -5.45 -17.52 -13.20
N ARG A 32 -4.87 -18.67 -13.53
CA ARG A 32 -3.66 -19.19 -12.84
C ARG A 32 -2.47 -18.23 -12.94
N HIS A 33 -2.23 -17.66 -14.13
CA HIS A 33 -1.12 -16.73 -14.34
C HIS A 33 -1.39 -15.39 -13.65
N LYS A 34 -2.65 -14.93 -13.64
CA LYS A 34 -3.07 -13.74 -12.90
C LYS A 34 -2.79 -13.87 -11.41
N ILE A 35 -3.14 -15.02 -10.82
CA ILE A 35 -2.86 -15.31 -9.40
C ILE A 35 -1.35 -15.29 -9.13
N ILE A 36 -0.55 -15.97 -9.97
CA ILE A 36 0.91 -16.02 -9.82
C ILE A 36 1.51 -14.61 -9.89
N ILE A 37 1.10 -13.80 -10.86
CA ILE A 37 1.58 -12.42 -11.01
C ILE A 37 1.20 -11.58 -9.79
N ASN A 38 -0.03 -11.70 -9.26
CA ASN A 38 -0.44 -10.93 -8.09
C ASN A 38 0.35 -11.34 -6.84
N VAL A 39 0.61 -12.64 -6.65
CA VAL A 39 1.39 -13.14 -5.50
C VAL A 39 2.84 -12.68 -5.60
N ILE A 40 3.50 -12.91 -6.74
CA ILE A 40 4.91 -12.53 -6.95
C ILE A 40 5.05 -11.00 -6.92
N GLY A 41 4.12 -10.29 -7.56
CA GLY A 41 4.04 -8.83 -7.56
C GLY A 41 3.97 -8.26 -6.14
N SER A 42 3.08 -8.83 -5.33
CA SER A 42 2.91 -8.41 -3.94
C SER A 42 4.16 -8.71 -3.10
N LEU A 43 4.78 -9.88 -3.31
CA LEU A 43 5.93 -10.33 -2.53
C LEU A 43 7.23 -9.60 -2.88
N LEU A 44 7.52 -9.41 -4.16
CA LEU A 44 8.81 -8.89 -4.63
C LEU A 44 8.81 -7.37 -4.85
N PHE A 45 7.64 -6.75 -5.03
CA PHE A 45 7.56 -5.32 -5.30
C PHE A 45 6.78 -4.58 -4.22
N LEU A 46 5.52 -4.96 -3.95
CA LEU A 46 4.68 -4.20 -3.04
C LEU A 46 5.20 -4.21 -1.60
N ILE A 47 5.51 -5.39 -1.05
CA ILE A 47 6.03 -5.52 0.32
C ILE A 47 7.39 -4.81 0.47
N PRO A 48 8.41 -5.04 -0.39
CA PRO A 48 9.69 -4.36 -0.27
C PRO A 48 9.58 -2.84 -0.37
N VAL A 49 8.75 -2.32 -1.28
CA VAL A 49 8.51 -0.87 -1.38
C VAL A 49 7.87 -0.33 -0.10
N CYS A 50 6.88 -1.02 0.47
CA CYS A 50 6.26 -0.60 1.73
C CYS A 50 7.26 -0.63 2.91
N LEU A 51 8.15 -1.63 2.95
CA LEU A 51 9.22 -1.70 3.95
C LEU A 51 10.23 -0.55 3.78
N CYS A 52 10.62 -0.22 2.54
CA CYS A 52 11.43 0.96 2.27
C CYS A 52 10.74 2.24 2.74
N ILE A 53 9.44 2.40 2.44
CA ILE A 53 8.65 3.56 2.91
C ILE A 53 8.71 3.64 4.43
N LEU A 54 8.45 2.54 5.15
CA LEU A 54 8.50 2.52 6.62
C LEU A 54 9.89 2.89 7.15
N TYR A 55 10.95 2.32 6.57
CA TYR A 55 12.32 2.58 6.99
C TYR A 55 12.73 4.05 6.78
N TYR A 56 12.57 4.57 5.56
CA TYR A 56 13.00 5.92 5.24
C TYR A 56 12.09 7.00 5.83
N SER A 57 10.81 6.71 6.04
CA SER A 57 9.90 7.64 6.71
C SER A 57 10.05 7.64 8.23
N PHE A 58 10.79 6.70 8.83
CA PHE A 58 10.84 6.55 10.27
C PHE A 58 11.30 7.83 10.99
N THR A 59 12.52 8.27 10.68
CA THR A 59 13.09 9.50 11.24
C THR A 59 12.29 10.74 10.82
N TYR A 60 11.77 10.75 9.59
CA TYR A 60 10.97 11.85 9.06
C TYR A 60 9.69 12.09 9.87
N VAL A 61 8.96 11.03 10.21
CA VAL A 61 7.73 11.11 11.00
C VAL A 61 8.05 11.48 12.45
N ILE A 62 9.04 10.84 13.07
CA ILE A 62 9.40 11.10 14.47
C ILE A 62 9.84 12.55 14.68
N ASN A 63 10.70 13.07 13.80
CA ASN A 63 11.17 14.45 13.89
C ASN A 63 10.02 15.45 13.74
N SER A 64 9.00 15.12 12.95
CA SER A 64 7.80 15.94 12.80
C SER A 64 6.97 16.02 14.07
N TRP A 65 6.82 14.89 14.78
CA TRP A 65 6.16 14.86 16.09
C TRP A 65 6.94 15.64 17.16
N ALA A 66 8.26 15.48 17.17
CA ALA A 66 9.11 16.18 18.13
C ALA A 66 9.00 17.72 17.99
N GLN A 67 8.72 18.20 16.77
CA GLN A 67 8.56 19.63 16.47
C GLN A 67 7.11 20.10 16.48
N LEU A 68 6.13 19.20 16.70
CA LEU A 68 4.70 19.47 16.51
C LEU A 68 4.45 20.23 15.19
N GLU A 69 5.01 19.69 14.11
CA GLU A 69 5.13 20.42 12.85
C GLU A 69 3.77 20.87 12.29
N GLY A 70 3.67 22.17 12.07
CA GLY A 70 2.58 22.81 11.37
C GLY A 70 3.04 23.38 10.02
N SER A 71 2.08 23.63 9.14
CA SER A 71 2.35 24.28 7.86
C SER A 71 2.74 25.74 8.05
N LEU A 72 3.69 26.20 7.24
CA LEU A 72 4.16 27.59 7.20
C LEU A 72 3.20 28.53 6.44
N GLU A 73 2.17 27.98 5.78
CA GLU A 73 1.17 28.76 5.05
C GLU A 73 0.09 29.29 6.01
N GLU A 74 -0.39 30.52 5.79
CA GLU A 74 -1.42 31.17 6.63
C GLU A 74 -2.73 30.38 6.75
N ARG A 75 -3.03 29.50 5.78
CA ARG A 75 -4.18 28.57 5.80
C ARG A 75 -3.75 27.11 5.69
N GLY A 76 -2.54 26.83 6.12
CA GLY A 76 -1.94 25.51 6.04
C GLY A 76 -2.46 24.55 7.10
N LEU A 77 -2.12 23.26 6.94
CA LEU A 77 -2.47 22.25 7.93
C LEU A 77 -1.61 22.45 9.20
N HIS A 78 -2.22 22.85 10.32
CA HIS A 78 -1.49 23.07 11.57
C HIS A 78 -0.93 21.79 12.21
N ALA A 79 -1.48 20.61 11.86
CA ALA A 79 -1.04 19.32 12.38
C ALA A 79 -0.46 18.43 11.26
N VAL A 80 0.62 18.87 10.63
CA VAL A 80 1.28 18.12 9.53
C VAL A 80 1.87 16.80 10.04
N TYR A 81 2.31 16.75 11.30
CA TYR A 81 2.80 15.52 11.91
C TYR A 81 1.76 14.37 11.87
N LEU A 82 0.46 14.67 11.99
CA LEU A 82 -0.62 13.69 11.82
C LEU A 82 -0.75 13.22 10.36
N LEU A 83 -0.51 14.10 9.40
CA LEU A 83 -0.49 13.70 7.99
C LEU A 83 0.70 12.79 7.70
N LYS A 84 1.87 13.05 8.31
CA LYS A 84 3.07 12.24 8.13
C LYS A 84 2.93 10.85 8.76
N THR A 85 2.21 10.68 9.88
CA THR A 85 1.92 9.33 10.41
C THR A 85 1.08 8.50 9.48
N LEU A 86 0.24 9.11 8.63
CA LEU A 86 -0.52 8.37 7.64
C LEU A 86 0.37 7.66 6.62
N ILE A 87 1.64 8.06 6.47
CA ILE A 87 2.62 7.33 5.64
C ILE A 87 2.85 5.93 6.23
N TRP A 88 3.00 5.83 7.56
CA TRP A 88 3.13 4.53 8.23
C TRP A 88 1.83 3.74 8.14
N ALA A 89 0.67 4.37 8.38
CA ALA A 89 -0.62 3.70 8.27
C ALA A 89 -0.84 3.13 6.85
N PHE A 90 -0.56 3.92 5.81
CA PHE A 90 -0.62 3.52 4.41
C PHE A 90 0.23 2.28 4.12
N ALA A 91 1.52 2.32 4.50
CA ALA A 91 2.44 1.23 4.23
C ALA A 91 2.04 -0.05 4.99
N ILE A 92 1.65 0.07 6.26
CA ILE A 92 1.20 -1.07 7.07
C ILE A 92 -0.07 -1.69 6.49
N MET A 93 -1.07 -0.87 6.13
CA MET A 93 -2.32 -1.37 5.56
C MET A 93 -2.07 -2.08 4.21
N LEU A 94 -1.17 -1.57 3.37
CA LEU A 94 -0.80 -2.23 2.12
C LEU A 94 -0.04 -3.54 2.34
N VAL A 95 0.84 -3.62 3.33
CA VAL A 95 1.51 -4.88 3.70
C VAL A 95 0.50 -5.91 4.18
N LEU A 96 -0.45 -5.53 5.04
CA LEU A 96 -1.53 -6.41 5.49
C LEU A 96 -2.36 -6.92 4.29
N GLN A 97 -2.72 -6.03 3.37
CA GLN A 97 -3.44 -6.40 2.17
C GLN A 97 -2.61 -7.33 1.26
N SER A 98 -1.30 -7.11 1.16
CA SER A 98 -0.38 -7.96 0.41
C SER A 98 -0.32 -9.37 0.98
N ILE A 99 -0.25 -9.49 2.31
CA ILE A 99 -0.27 -10.78 3.01
C ILE A 99 -1.57 -11.53 2.71
N TYR A 100 -2.71 -10.83 2.72
CA TYR A 100 -3.99 -11.41 2.34
C TYR A 100 -3.98 -11.93 0.89
N ILE A 101 -3.49 -11.15 -0.07
CA ILE A 101 -3.37 -11.56 -1.48
C ILE A 101 -2.49 -12.80 -1.62
N ILE A 102 -1.34 -12.84 -0.93
CA ILE A 102 -0.41 -13.97 -0.97
C ILE A 102 -1.04 -15.22 -0.36
N SER A 103 -1.70 -15.10 0.80
CA SER A 103 -2.38 -16.22 1.47
C SER A 103 -3.48 -16.82 0.59
N GLN A 104 -4.39 -15.97 0.09
CA GLN A 104 -5.49 -16.41 -0.76
C GLN A 104 -5.01 -16.92 -2.12
N GLY A 105 -4.03 -16.27 -2.73
CA GLY A 105 -3.44 -16.68 -3.99
C GLY A 105 -2.76 -18.04 -3.88
N SER A 106 -2.00 -18.27 -2.81
CA SER A 106 -1.38 -19.56 -2.52
C SER A 106 -2.43 -20.65 -2.33
N LEU A 107 -3.45 -20.40 -1.51
CA LEU A 107 -4.55 -21.35 -1.30
C LEU A 107 -5.27 -21.70 -2.61
N LYS A 108 -5.60 -20.71 -3.45
CA LYS A 108 -6.23 -20.94 -4.76
C LYS A 108 -5.34 -21.75 -5.71
N LEU A 109 -4.02 -21.56 -5.65
CA LEU A 109 -3.06 -22.33 -6.44
C LEU A 109 -2.95 -23.79 -5.97
N PHE A 110 -2.96 -24.02 -4.64
CA PHE A 110 -2.93 -25.36 -4.05
C PHE A 110 -4.25 -26.13 -4.19
N ARG A 111 -5.41 -25.46 -4.07
CA ARG A 111 -6.73 -26.11 -4.06
C ARG A 111 -7.25 -26.54 -5.43
N LYS A 112 -6.59 -26.21 -6.55
CA LYS A 112 -7.16 -26.51 -7.88
C LYS A 112 -6.17 -27.06 -8.90
N TYR A 113 -5.88 -28.35 -8.69
CA TYR A 113 -5.80 -29.43 -9.69
C TYR A 113 -6.53 -30.68 -9.15
N TYR A 114 -7.76 -30.51 -8.63
CA TYR A 114 -8.77 -31.57 -8.48
C TYR A 114 -10.11 -31.01 -8.97
#